data_AF-A0A2J5PYK2-F1
#
_entry.id   AF-A0A2J5PYK2-F1
#
_cell.length_a   1.000
_cell.length_b   1.000
_cell.length_c   1.000
_cell.angle_alpha   90.00
_cell.angle_beta   90.00
_cell.angle_gamma   90.00
#
_symmetry.space_group_name_H-M   'P 1'
#
loop_
_entity.id
_entity.type
_entity.pdbx_description
1 polymer ?
#
loop_
_entity_poly.entity_id
_entity_poly.type
_entity_poly.pdbx_seq_one_letter_code
_entity_poly.pdbx_strand_id
1 'polypeptide(L)'
;MNIQALLSEKVSQALIAAGASADCEPQVRQSAKVQFGDYQANGVMAVAKKLGMAPRQLAEQVLSHLDLSGIANKVEIAGPGFINIFLDPAFLAENVSSALKSERLGVAQPQAQTVVVDYSAPNVAKEMHVGHLRSTIIGDAAVRTLEFLGHKVIRANHVGDWGTQFGMLIAYLEKQQQENAGEMALADLEGFYREAKKHYDEDEAFAERARSYVVKLQGGDEYFREMWRKLVDITMSQNQLTYNRLNVTLTRDDVMGESLYNPMLPGIVADLKAKGLAVESEGATVVFLDEYKNKEGEPMGVIIQKKDGGYLYTTTDIACAKYRYENLHADRVLYYIDSRQHQHLMQAWTIVRKAGYVPDSVPLEHHMFGTMPGKDGK
;
A
#
# COMPACT_ATOMS: atom_id res chain seq x y z
N MET A 1 25.40 -0.66 11.31
CA MET A 1 25.14 -0.05 10.00
C MET A 1 25.51 -1.05 8.91
N ASN A 2 24.83 -1.05 7.76
CA ASN A 2 25.29 -1.87 6.64
C ASN A 2 26.52 -1.23 5.97
N ILE A 3 27.21 -1.96 5.08
CA ILE A 3 28.45 -1.50 4.43
C ILE A 3 28.23 -0.19 3.68
N GLN A 4 27.14 -0.07 2.91
CA GLN A 4 26.84 1.14 2.14
C GLN A 4 26.64 2.36 3.05
N ALA A 5 25.95 2.21 4.17
CA ALA A 5 25.69 3.29 5.12
C ALA A 5 26.98 3.70 5.85
N LEU A 6 27.80 2.73 6.26
CA LEU A 6 29.12 2.98 6.87
C LEU A 6 30.03 3.76 5.91
N LEU A 7 30.12 3.32 4.66
CA LEU A 7 30.91 4.03 3.64
C LEU A 7 30.34 5.42 3.35
N SER A 8 29.01 5.57 3.33
CA SER A 8 28.36 6.87 3.14
C SER A 8 28.71 7.83 4.28
N GLU A 9 28.69 7.38 5.53
CA GLU A 9 29.10 8.19 6.68
C GLU A 9 30.55 8.66 6.55
N LYS A 10 31.49 7.73 6.27
CA LYS A 10 32.92 8.02 6.13
C LYS A 10 33.21 9.00 4.98
N VAL A 11 32.57 8.80 3.83
CA VAL A 11 32.73 9.70 2.68
C VAL A 11 32.09 11.06 2.94
N SER A 12 30.95 11.13 3.65
CA SER A 12 30.33 12.41 4.03
C SER A 12 31.22 13.21 4.98
N GLN A 13 31.81 12.56 5.98
CA GLN A 13 32.77 13.19 6.89
C GLN A 13 33.99 13.75 6.13
N ALA A 14 34.52 12.98 5.17
CA ALA A 14 35.63 13.43 4.33
C ALA A 14 35.25 14.58 3.38
N LEU A 15 34.03 14.58 2.83
CA LEU A 15 33.48 15.68 2.03
C LEU A 15 33.35 16.96 2.85
N ILE A 16 32.81 16.87 4.08
CA ILE A 16 32.68 18.01 4.99
C ILE A 16 34.06 18.56 5.36
N ALA A 17 35.03 17.69 5.67
CA ALA A 17 36.41 18.09 5.94
C ALA A 17 37.05 18.79 4.73
N ALA A 18 36.68 18.40 3.51
CA ALA A 18 37.10 19.04 2.26
C ALA A 18 36.28 20.31 1.90
N GLY A 19 35.41 20.78 2.80
CA GLY A 19 34.67 22.05 2.64
C GLY A 19 33.24 21.92 2.12
N ALA A 20 32.68 20.71 2.01
CA ALA A 20 31.27 20.52 1.67
C ALA A 20 30.33 20.92 2.82
N SER A 21 29.08 21.20 2.50
CA SER A 21 28.01 21.45 3.47
C SER A 21 27.60 20.16 4.22
N ALA A 22 26.99 20.30 5.39
CA ALA A 22 26.58 19.17 6.22
C ALA A 22 25.48 18.28 5.57
N ASP A 23 24.73 18.83 4.61
CA ASP A 23 23.73 18.13 3.79
C ASP A 23 24.32 17.50 2.52
N CYS A 24 25.65 17.38 2.41
CA CYS A 24 26.27 16.78 1.23
C CYS A 24 25.89 15.31 1.09
N GLU A 25 25.61 14.88 -0.13
CA GLU A 25 25.30 13.48 -0.42
C GLU A 25 26.50 12.80 -1.09
N PRO A 26 27.11 11.78 -0.47
CA PRO A 26 28.28 11.10 -1.03
C PRO A 26 27.90 10.20 -2.22
N GLN A 27 26.62 9.84 -2.36
CA GLN A 27 26.08 8.98 -3.42
C GLN A 27 26.91 7.69 -3.58
N VAL A 28 27.19 7.02 -2.45
CA VAL A 28 27.86 5.73 -2.40
C VAL A 28 26.90 4.66 -2.88
N ARG A 29 27.29 3.91 -3.91
CA ARG A 29 26.51 2.79 -4.45
C ARG A 29 27.43 1.63 -4.80
N GLN A 30 26.86 0.44 -4.96
CA GLN A 30 27.60 -0.72 -5.45
C GLN A 30 28.13 -0.44 -6.86
N SER A 31 29.37 -0.84 -7.09
CA SER A 31 30.03 -0.70 -8.39
C SER A 31 29.40 -1.65 -9.42
N ALA A 32 29.16 -1.15 -10.63
CA ALA A 32 28.58 -1.97 -11.71
C ALA A 32 29.55 -3.03 -12.28
N LYS A 33 30.86 -2.84 -12.07
CA LYS A 33 31.92 -3.74 -12.55
C LYS A 33 33.00 -3.86 -11.48
N VAL A 34 33.55 -5.05 -11.34
CA VAL A 34 34.61 -5.39 -10.35
C VAL A 34 35.86 -4.51 -10.49
N GLN A 35 36.20 -4.10 -11.71
CA GLN A 35 37.34 -3.19 -11.97
C GLN A 35 37.21 -1.82 -11.29
N PHE A 36 35.99 -1.43 -10.89
CA PHE A 36 35.71 -0.19 -10.15
C PHE A 36 35.59 -0.42 -8.63
N GLY A 37 36.02 -1.58 -8.14
CA GLY A 37 35.88 -1.99 -6.75
C GLY A 37 34.49 -2.51 -6.42
N ASP A 38 34.18 -2.58 -5.13
CA ASP A 38 32.90 -3.05 -4.61
C ASP A 38 31.87 -1.90 -4.53
N TYR A 39 32.35 -0.70 -4.19
CA TYR A 39 31.54 0.50 -4.08
C TYR A 39 32.20 1.69 -4.78
N GLN A 40 31.37 2.66 -5.18
CA GLN A 40 31.81 3.91 -5.75
C GLN A 40 31.04 5.08 -5.15
N ALA A 41 31.75 6.12 -4.71
CA ALA A 41 31.16 7.41 -4.35
C ALA A 41 31.07 8.32 -5.57
N ASN A 42 29.85 8.74 -5.92
CA ASN A 42 29.57 9.52 -7.13
C ASN A 42 29.23 10.98 -6.83
N GLY A 43 29.02 11.32 -5.55
CA GLY A 43 28.50 12.61 -5.12
C GLY A 43 29.49 13.76 -5.27
N VAL A 44 30.78 13.44 -5.37
CA VAL A 44 31.89 14.42 -5.47
C VAL A 44 31.66 15.41 -6.61
N MET A 45 31.12 14.96 -7.75
CA MET A 45 30.86 15.84 -8.90
C MET A 45 29.79 16.89 -8.62
N ALA A 46 28.71 16.49 -7.97
CA ALA A 46 27.62 17.39 -7.60
C ALA A 46 28.07 18.39 -6.52
N VAL A 47 28.84 17.91 -5.54
CA VAL A 47 29.41 18.75 -4.47
C VAL A 47 30.43 19.74 -5.03
N ALA A 48 31.36 19.31 -5.88
CA ALA A 48 32.35 20.18 -6.51
C ALA A 48 31.69 21.30 -7.34
N LYS A 49 30.61 20.99 -8.05
CA LYS A 49 29.81 22.00 -8.78
C LYS A 49 29.24 23.05 -7.83
N LYS A 50 28.73 22.66 -6.66
CA LYS A 50 28.23 23.60 -5.64
C LYS A 50 29.35 24.48 -5.05
N LEU A 51 30.55 23.92 -4.91
CA LEU A 51 31.73 24.63 -4.39
C LEU A 51 32.49 25.46 -5.44
N GLY A 52 32.14 25.34 -6.73
CA GLY A 52 32.85 26.01 -7.81
C GLY A 52 34.27 25.46 -8.05
N MET A 53 34.51 24.18 -7.74
CA MET A 53 35.81 23.51 -7.84
C MET A 53 35.83 22.44 -8.94
N ALA A 54 37.01 22.09 -9.43
CA ALA A 54 37.17 20.95 -10.33
C ALA A 54 36.88 19.63 -9.56
N PRO A 55 36.01 18.74 -10.06
CA PRO A 55 35.63 17.53 -9.30
C PRO A 55 36.80 16.61 -8.94
N ARG A 56 37.81 16.52 -9.81
CA ARG A 56 39.01 15.71 -9.55
C ARG A 56 39.86 16.30 -8.41
N GLN A 57 39.98 17.62 -8.37
CA GLN A 57 40.67 18.31 -7.29
C GLN A 57 39.95 18.11 -5.95
N LEU A 58 38.60 18.18 -5.94
CA LEU A 58 37.83 17.87 -4.74
C LEU A 58 38.01 16.39 -4.35
N ALA A 59 37.99 15.46 -5.29
CA ALA A 59 38.19 14.03 -5.01
C ALA A 59 39.55 13.76 -4.33
N GLU A 60 40.62 14.43 -4.78
CA GLU A 60 41.96 14.35 -4.18
C GLU A 60 41.96 14.86 -2.73
N GLN A 61 41.28 15.98 -2.46
CA GLN A 61 41.12 16.51 -1.10
C GLN A 61 40.30 15.58 -0.21
N VAL A 62 39.16 15.09 -0.70
CA VAL A 62 38.33 14.10 0.00
C VAL A 62 39.16 12.86 0.35
N LEU A 63 39.95 12.35 -0.60
CA LEU A 63 40.79 11.17 -0.37
C LEU A 63 41.83 11.39 0.74
N SER A 64 42.36 12.61 0.89
CA SER A 64 43.31 12.95 1.97
C SER A 64 42.68 12.99 3.36
N HIS A 65 41.35 13.15 3.45
CA HIS A 65 40.59 13.13 4.70
C HIS A 65 39.84 11.81 4.93
N LEU A 66 39.79 10.94 3.92
CA LEU A 66 39.00 9.72 3.96
C LEU A 66 39.76 8.61 4.69
N ASP A 67 39.30 8.29 5.90
CA ASP A 67 39.79 7.14 6.66
C ASP A 67 38.87 5.93 6.48
N LEU A 68 39.36 4.94 5.75
CA LEU A 68 38.75 3.62 5.58
C LEU A 68 39.66 2.50 6.09
N SER A 69 40.55 2.81 7.04
CA SER A 69 41.46 1.82 7.64
C SER A 69 40.67 0.66 8.26
N GLY A 70 41.04 -0.58 7.92
CA GLY A 70 40.32 -1.78 8.35
C GLY A 70 38.95 -1.99 7.70
N ILE A 71 38.57 -1.17 6.72
CA ILE A 71 37.32 -1.31 5.94
C ILE A 71 37.65 -1.56 4.45
N ALA A 72 38.56 -0.77 3.89
CA ALA A 72 38.97 -0.86 2.49
C ALA A 72 40.49 -1.07 2.39
N ASN A 73 40.93 -1.98 1.51
CA ASN A 73 42.36 -2.22 1.26
C ASN A 73 42.91 -1.34 0.14
N LYS A 74 42.05 -0.77 -0.70
CA LYS A 74 42.41 0.14 -1.79
C LYS A 74 41.29 1.12 -2.04
N VAL A 75 41.67 2.38 -2.20
CA VAL A 75 40.79 3.48 -2.60
C VAL A 75 41.50 4.27 -3.69
N GLU A 76 40.82 4.55 -4.79
CA GLU A 76 41.44 5.25 -5.93
C GLU A 76 40.44 6.19 -6.62
N ILE A 77 40.97 7.26 -7.20
CA ILE A 77 40.18 8.21 -7.98
C ILE A 77 40.08 7.72 -9.43
N ALA A 78 38.87 7.62 -9.94
CA ALA A 78 38.60 7.26 -11.33
C ALA A 78 37.96 8.41 -12.12
N GLY A 79 38.40 8.56 -13.36
CA GLY A 79 37.85 9.52 -14.31
C GLY A 79 37.81 10.97 -13.78
N PRO A 80 36.64 11.65 -13.85
CA PRO A 80 36.52 13.06 -13.48
C PRO A 80 36.53 13.33 -11.97
N GLY A 81 36.43 12.30 -11.11
CA GLY A 81 36.32 12.48 -9.66
C GLY A 81 35.50 11.41 -8.93
N PHE A 82 35.30 10.23 -9.53
CA PHE A 82 34.72 9.09 -8.83
C PHE A 82 35.72 8.56 -7.81
N ILE A 83 35.24 8.09 -6.66
CA ILE A 83 36.08 7.39 -5.68
C ILE A 83 35.69 5.91 -5.68
N ASN A 84 36.55 5.06 -6.23
CA ASN A 84 36.40 3.61 -6.21
C ASN A 84 36.91 3.05 -4.88
N ILE A 85 36.13 2.16 -4.27
CA ILE A 85 36.40 1.58 -2.95
C ILE A 85 36.44 0.06 -3.08
N PHE A 86 37.57 -0.53 -2.70
CA PHE A 86 37.81 -1.97 -2.69
C PHE A 86 37.87 -2.44 -1.23
N LEU A 87 36.94 -3.30 -0.84
CA LEU A 87 36.79 -3.74 0.54
C LEU A 87 37.97 -4.61 0.97
N ASP A 88 38.34 -4.48 2.24
CA ASP A 88 39.37 -5.32 2.84
C ASP A 88 38.82 -6.76 3.04
N PRO A 89 39.52 -7.80 2.55
CA PRO A 89 39.12 -9.19 2.80
C PRO A 89 39.00 -9.53 4.29
N ALA A 90 39.83 -8.95 5.16
CA ALA A 90 39.74 -9.16 6.61
C ALA A 90 38.45 -8.57 7.18
N PHE A 91 38.07 -7.37 6.73
CA PHE A 91 36.79 -6.74 7.07
C PHE A 91 35.61 -7.63 6.67
N LEU A 92 35.64 -8.16 5.44
CA LEU A 92 34.59 -9.07 4.96
C LEU A 92 34.53 -10.35 5.79
N ALA A 93 35.68 -10.97 6.08
CA ALA A 93 35.74 -12.20 6.87
C ALA A 93 35.18 -12.04 8.29
N GLU A 94 35.48 -10.91 8.94
CA GLU A 94 34.94 -10.58 10.26
C GLU A 94 33.42 -10.36 10.23
N ASN A 95 32.92 -9.64 9.23
CA ASN A 95 31.48 -9.41 9.05
C ASN A 95 30.73 -10.70 8.75
N VAL A 96 31.28 -11.60 7.92
CA VAL A 96 30.71 -12.93 7.66
C VAL A 96 30.66 -13.76 8.95
N SER A 97 31.75 -13.77 9.71
CA SER A 97 31.83 -14.49 10.99
C SER A 97 30.82 -13.96 12.01
N SER A 98 30.60 -12.65 12.03
CA SER A 98 29.62 -12.00 12.90
C SER A 98 28.18 -12.29 12.44
N ALA A 99 27.93 -12.26 11.13
CA ALA A 99 26.63 -12.59 10.56
C ALA A 99 26.20 -14.03 10.89
N LEU A 100 27.11 -15.00 10.76
CA LEU A 100 26.83 -16.41 11.08
C LEU A 100 26.52 -16.67 12.55
N LYS A 101 26.96 -15.79 13.47
CA LYS A 101 26.64 -15.88 14.90
C LYS A 101 25.26 -15.29 15.25
N SER A 102 24.66 -14.52 14.34
CA SER A 102 23.37 -13.88 14.53
C SER A 102 22.28 -14.67 13.80
N GLU A 103 21.18 -14.99 14.48
CA GLU A 103 20.01 -15.65 13.85
C GLU A 103 19.44 -14.85 12.66
N ARG A 104 19.62 -13.53 12.68
CA ARG A 104 19.17 -12.60 11.64
C ARG A 104 20.27 -12.18 10.66
N LEU A 105 21.39 -12.91 10.63
CA LEU A 105 22.55 -12.62 9.77
C LEU A 105 23.15 -11.21 9.93
N GLY A 106 23.03 -10.60 11.12
CA GLY A 106 23.52 -9.25 11.38
C GLY A 106 22.68 -8.13 10.76
N VAL A 107 21.48 -8.43 10.23
CA VAL A 107 20.58 -7.40 9.72
C VAL A 107 20.07 -6.54 10.87
N ALA A 108 20.51 -5.29 10.90
CA ALA A 108 20.10 -4.31 11.90
C ALA A 108 18.60 -3.99 11.81
N GLN A 109 17.99 -3.72 12.95
CA GLN A 109 16.62 -3.20 12.99
C GLN A 109 16.66 -1.67 12.90
N PRO A 110 15.94 -1.05 11.94
CA PRO A 110 15.69 0.37 11.97
C PRO A 110 14.81 0.76 13.18
N GLN A 111 14.59 2.06 13.35
CA GLN A 111 13.58 2.54 14.30
C GLN A 111 12.21 1.93 13.95
N ALA A 112 11.59 1.29 14.94
CA ALA A 112 10.29 0.67 14.77
C ALA A 112 9.25 1.72 14.37
N GLN A 113 8.37 1.31 13.45
CA GLN A 113 7.23 2.09 12.97
C GLN A 113 6.01 1.17 12.98
N THR A 114 4.82 1.76 13.12
CA THR A 114 3.55 1.09 12.84
C THR A 114 3.24 1.27 11.37
N VAL A 115 3.31 0.18 10.60
CA VAL A 115 3.07 0.19 9.15
C VAL A 115 1.80 -0.59 8.83
N VAL A 116 0.81 0.09 8.28
CA VAL A 116 -0.41 -0.57 7.78
C VAL A 116 -0.16 -0.97 6.33
N VAL A 117 -0.38 -2.24 5.99
CA VAL A 117 -0.21 -2.77 4.64
C VAL A 117 -1.55 -3.27 4.12
N ASP A 118 -2.08 -2.56 3.12
CA ASP A 118 -3.31 -2.86 2.43
C ASP A 118 -3.02 -3.68 1.17
N TYR A 119 -3.50 -4.92 1.15
CA TYR A 119 -3.25 -5.86 0.06
C TYR A 119 -4.27 -7.00 0.03
N SER A 120 -4.23 -7.77 -1.08
CA SER A 120 -5.17 -8.82 -1.46
C SER A 120 -6.56 -8.29 -1.85
N ALA A 121 -7.31 -7.76 -0.88
CA ALA A 121 -8.60 -7.10 -1.06
C ALA A 121 -9.58 -7.82 -2.03
N PRO A 122 -9.86 -9.14 -1.87
CA PRO A 122 -10.80 -9.83 -2.72
C PRO A 122 -12.23 -9.30 -2.51
N ASN A 123 -13.03 -9.37 -3.56
CA ASN A 123 -14.47 -9.12 -3.47
C ASN A 123 -15.18 -10.32 -2.83
N VAL A 124 -16.07 -10.06 -1.87
CA VAL A 124 -16.89 -11.12 -1.27
C VAL A 124 -17.94 -11.60 -2.28
N ALA A 125 -18.34 -12.87 -2.17
CA ALA A 125 -19.27 -13.55 -3.07
C ALA A 125 -18.83 -13.62 -4.55
N LYS A 126 -17.51 -13.52 -4.78
CA LYS A 126 -16.84 -13.89 -6.02
C LYS A 126 -15.56 -14.65 -5.66
N GLU A 127 -15.11 -15.54 -6.53
CA GLU A 127 -13.81 -16.17 -6.35
C GLU A 127 -12.66 -15.17 -6.53
N MET A 128 -11.57 -15.43 -5.79
CA MET A 128 -10.35 -14.63 -5.91
C MET A 128 -9.71 -14.87 -7.28
N HIS A 129 -9.84 -13.89 -8.19
CA HIS A 129 -9.21 -13.95 -9.50
C HIS A 129 -7.76 -13.44 -9.53
N VAL A 130 -7.08 -13.68 -10.66
CA VAL A 130 -5.67 -13.32 -10.92
C VAL A 130 -5.30 -11.87 -10.59
N GLY A 131 -6.22 -10.92 -10.76
CA GLY A 131 -6.00 -9.52 -10.34
C GLY A 131 -5.67 -9.35 -8.85
N HIS A 132 -6.26 -10.14 -7.96
CA HIS A 132 -5.99 -10.09 -6.51
C HIS A 132 -4.69 -10.83 -6.14
N LEU A 133 -4.23 -11.75 -6.99
CA LEU A 133 -3.04 -12.56 -6.74
C LEU A 133 -1.77 -11.71 -6.67
N ARG A 134 -1.60 -10.74 -7.57
CA ARG A 134 -0.44 -9.82 -7.54
C ARG A 134 -0.38 -9.04 -6.24
N SER A 135 -1.49 -8.40 -5.86
CA SER A 135 -1.59 -7.66 -4.60
C SER A 135 -1.24 -8.57 -3.43
N THR A 136 -1.82 -9.77 -3.38
CA THR A 136 -1.58 -10.75 -2.32
C THR A 136 -0.10 -11.09 -2.18
N ILE A 137 0.59 -11.44 -3.27
CA ILE A 137 1.99 -11.88 -3.22
C ILE A 137 2.94 -10.71 -2.90
N ILE A 138 2.76 -9.57 -3.58
CA ILE A 138 3.66 -8.41 -3.42
C ILE A 138 3.50 -7.81 -2.03
N GLY A 139 2.25 -7.67 -1.56
CA GLY A 139 1.94 -7.19 -0.23
C GLY A 139 2.49 -8.11 0.86
N ASP A 140 2.33 -9.43 0.73
CA ASP A 140 2.85 -10.38 1.72
C ASP A 140 4.40 -10.35 1.80
N ALA A 141 5.07 -10.16 0.67
CA ALA A 141 6.52 -9.98 0.64
C ALA A 141 6.95 -8.70 1.38
N ALA A 142 6.20 -7.61 1.23
CA ALA A 142 6.44 -6.36 1.94
C ALA A 142 6.20 -6.50 3.45
N VAL A 143 5.09 -7.14 3.84
CA VAL A 143 4.77 -7.46 5.23
C VAL A 143 5.90 -8.24 5.88
N ARG A 144 6.33 -9.35 5.27
CA ARG A 144 7.41 -10.20 5.80
C ARG A 144 8.73 -9.44 5.93
N THR A 145 9.05 -8.59 4.95
CA THR A 145 10.26 -7.77 4.98
C THR A 145 10.22 -6.76 6.13
N LEU A 146 9.10 -6.06 6.30
CA LEU A 146 8.92 -5.07 7.36
C LEU A 146 8.92 -5.72 8.75
N GLU A 147 8.28 -6.87 8.92
CA GLU A 147 8.31 -7.63 10.17
C GLU A 147 9.71 -8.13 10.52
N PHE A 148 10.46 -8.64 9.53
CA PHE A 148 11.86 -9.05 9.74
C PHE A 148 12.76 -7.88 10.16
N LEU A 149 12.48 -6.68 9.63
CA LEU A 149 13.13 -5.43 10.04
C LEU A 149 12.67 -4.96 11.44
N GLY A 150 11.62 -5.54 12.02
CA GLY A 150 11.15 -5.22 13.37
C GLY A 150 10.07 -4.13 13.44
N HIS A 151 9.45 -3.78 12.32
CA HIS A 151 8.29 -2.88 12.33
C HIS A 151 7.06 -3.60 12.90
N LYS A 152 6.15 -2.84 13.52
CA LYS A 152 4.81 -3.31 13.86
C LYS A 152 3.98 -3.26 12.58
N VAL A 153 3.77 -4.40 11.94
CA VAL A 153 2.99 -4.47 10.70
C VAL A 153 1.55 -4.83 10.99
N ILE A 154 0.62 -4.01 10.50
CA ILE A 154 -0.82 -4.27 10.56
C ILE A 154 -1.26 -4.61 9.14
N ARG A 155 -1.63 -5.88 8.93
CA ARG A 155 -2.22 -6.33 7.66
C ARG A 155 -3.65 -5.80 7.60
N ALA A 156 -4.03 -5.21 6.47
CA ALA A 156 -5.39 -4.75 6.23
C ALA A 156 -5.91 -5.40 4.95
N ASN A 157 -6.67 -6.49 5.10
CA ASN A 157 -7.36 -7.12 3.99
C ASN A 157 -8.67 -6.37 3.73
N HIS A 158 -8.61 -5.36 2.84
CA HIS A 158 -9.72 -4.46 2.54
C HIS A 158 -10.75 -5.11 1.60
N VAL A 159 -11.42 -6.15 2.09
CA VAL A 159 -12.36 -6.95 1.30
C VAL A 159 -13.55 -6.11 0.82
N GLY A 160 -13.98 -6.37 -0.41
CA GLY A 160 -15.20 -5.78 -0.98
C GLY A 160 -16.43 -6.50 -0.42
N ASP A 161 -16.77 -6.21 0.84
CA ASP A 161 -17.85 -6.84 1.59
C ASP A 161 -19.12 -5.99 1.68
N TRP A 162 -19.21 -4.89 0.94
CA TRP A 162 -20.40 -4.03 0.91
C TRP A 162 -20.81 -3.66 -0.51
N GLY A 163 -22.11 -3.45 -0.74
CA GLY A 163 -22.63 -3.04 -2.03
C GLY A 163 -23.99 -3.62 -2.39
N THR A 164 -24.59 -3.14 -3.48
CA THR A 164 -25.95 -3.50 -3.91
C THR A 164 -26.06 -4.97 -4.33
N GLN A 165 -24.95 -5.60 -4.74
CA GLN A 165 -24.88 -7.01 -5.10
C GLN A 165 -25.31 -7.94 -3.95
N PHE A 166 -25.15 -7.52 -2.69
CA PHE A 166 -25.55 -8.33 -1.55
C PHE A 166 -27.06 -8.54 -1.44
N GLY A 167 -27.88 -7.64 -2.00
CA GLY A 167 -29.34 -7.81 -2.01
C GLY A 167 -29.77 -9.10 -2.72
N MET A 168 -29.25 -9.33 -3.93
CA MET A 168 -29.56 -10.55 -4.68
C MET A 168 -28.93 -11.80 -4.05
N LEU A 169 -27.75 -11.68 -3.46
CA LEU A 169 -27.06 -12.80 -2.82
C LEU A 169 -27.78 -13.25 -1.55
N ILE A 170 -28.27 -12.32 -0.73
CA ILE A 170 -29.08 -12.64 0.46
C ILE A 170 -30.43 -13.21 0.04
N ALA A 171 -31.09 -12.64 -0.97
CA ALA A 171 -32.36 -13.15 -1.48
C ALA A 171 -32.23 -14.59 -2.01
N TYR A 172 -31.14 -14.87 -2.74
CA TYR A 172 -30.87 -16.21 -3.22
C TYR A 172 -30.49 -17.18 -2.10
N LEU A 173 -29.71 -16.73 -1.10
CA LEU A 173 -29.37 -17.52 0.07
C LEU A 173 -30.62 -17.93 0.87
N GLU A 174 -31.54 -16.99 1.07
CA GLU A 174 -32.80 -17.25 1.75
C GLU A 174 -33.66 -18.25 0.99
N LYS A 175 -33.81 -18.08 -0.34
CA LYS A 175 -34.53 -19.03 -1.20
C LYS A 175 -33.93 -20.44 -1.09
N GLN A 176 -32.62 -20.54 -1.18
CA GLN A 176 -31.87 -21.79 -1.08
C GLN A 176 -32.05 -22.48 0.28
N GLN A 177 -32.05 -21.72 1.40
CA GLN A 177 -32.33 -22.26 2.74
C GLN A 177 -33.78 -22.74 2.91
N GLN A 178 -34.75 -22.09 2.23
CA GLN A 178 -36.15 -22.51 2.25
C GLN A 178 -36.38 -23.79 1.43
N GLU A 179 -35.66 -23.96 0.31
CA GLU A 179 -35.77 -25.12 -0.57
C GLU A 179 -34.98 -26.34 -0.03
N ASN A 180 -33.84 -26.10 0.64
CA ASN A 180 -32.97 -27.14 1.21
C ASN A 180 -32.78 -26.91 2.72
N ALA A 181 -33.52 -27.66 3.54
CA ALA A 181 -33.52 -27.53 5.02
C ALA A 181 -32.23 -28.01 5.74
N GLY A 182 -31.08 -28.02 5.06
CA GLY A 182 -29.79 -28.48 5.60
C GLY A 182 -28.70 -27.40 5.58
N GLU A 183 -27.60 -27.62 6.32
CA GLU A 183 -26.40 -26.77 6.25
C GLU A 183 -25.87 -26.76 4.80
N MET A 184 -26.01 -25.61 4.15
CA MET A 184 -25.58 -25.45 2.77
C MET A 184 -24.06 -25.27 2.73
N ALA A 185 -23.35 -26.30 2.28
CA ALA A 185 -21.97 -26.14 1.86
C ALA A 185 -21.97 -25.35 0.53
N LEU A 186 -21.77 -24.05 0.62
CA LEU A 186 -21.49 -23.15 -0.51
C LEU A 186 -20.10 -23.47 -1.06
N ALA A 187 -19.96 -24.64 -1.69
CA ALA A 187 -18.71 -25.12 -2.29
C ALA A 187 -18.37 -24.40 -3.60
N ASP A 188 -19.37 -23.81 -4.28
CA ASP A 188 -19.24 -23.09 -5.54
C ASP A 188 -19.83 -21.66 -5.42
N LEU A 189 -18.97 -20.70 -5.05
CA LEU A 189 -19.35 -19.28 -4.94
C LEU A 189 -19.64 -18.64 -6.32
N GLU A 190 -18.95 -19.08 -7.38
CA GLU A 190 -19.21 -18.59 -8.74
C GLU A 190 -20.57 -19.09 -9.26
N GLY A 191 -20.90 -20.35 -9.03
CA GLY A 191 -22.22 -20.92 -9.29
C GLY A 191 -23.30 -20.17 -8.53
N PHE A 192 -23.11 -19.95 -7.22
CA PHE A 192 -24.06 -19.20 -6.41
C PHE A 192 -24.32 -17.78 -6.93
N TYR A 193 -23.25 -17.04 -7.28
CA TYR A 193 -23.40 -15.71 -7.85
C TYR A 193 -24.12 -15.73 -9.21
N ARG A 194 -23.78 -16.67 -10.09
CA ARG A 194 -24.41 -16.80 -11.42
C ARG A 194 -25.90 -17.11 -11.32
N GLU A 195 -26.29 -18.03 -10.44
CA GLU A 195 -27.71 -18.38 -10.25
C GLU A 195 -28.49 -17.24 -9.59
N ALA A 196 -27.91 -16.55 -8.59
CA ALA A 196 -28.51 -15.36 -8.01
C ALA A 196 -28.74 -14.27 -9.06
N LYS A 197 -27.76 -14.07 -9.95
CA LYS A 197 -27.85 -13.11 -11.06
C LYS A 197 -28.90 -13.51 -12.09
N LYS A 198 -28.98 -14.80 -12.45
CA LYS A 198 -29.99 -15.34 -13.35
C LYS A 198 -31.40 -15.09 -12.82
N HIS A 199 -31.66 -15.39 -11.54
CA HIS A 199 -32.94 -15.07 -10.90
C HIS A 199 -33.23 -13.57 -10.87
N TYR A 200 -32.22 -12.73 -10.65
CA TYR A 200 -32.39 -11.27 -10.70
C TYR A 200 -32.78 -10.76 -12.09
N ASP A 201 -32.31 -11.40 -13.16
CA ASP A 201 -32.58 -10.96 -14.53
C ASP A 201 -33.87 -11.58 -15.11
N GLU A 202 -34.27 -12.77 -14.65
CA GLU A 202 -35.41 -13.53 -15.19
C GLU A 202 -36.71 -13.42 -14.34
N ASP A 203 -36.62 -13.02 -13.07
CA ASP A 203 -37.77 -12.93 -12.15
C ASP A 203 -37.86 -11.53 -11.51
N GLU A 204 -38.85 -10.74 -11.96
CA GLU A 204 -39.07 -9.36 -11.48
C GLU A 204 -39.42 -9.31 -9.98
N ALA A 205 -40.16 -10.31 -9.47
CA ALA A 205 -40.51 -10.37 -8.05
C ALA A 205 -39.27 -10.70 -7.19
N PHE A 206 -38.34 -11.50 -7.71
CA PHE A 206 -37.04 -11.70 -7.08
C PHE A 206 -36.19 -10.42 -7.12
N ALA A 207 -36.16 -9.71 -8.26
CA ALA A 207 -35.40 -8.48 -8.41
C ALA A 207 -35.88 -7.37 -7.47
N GLU A 208 -37.20 -7.19 -7.32
CA GLU A 208 -37.79 -6.23 -6.39
C GLU A 208 -37.44 -6.58 -4.94
N ARG A 209 -37.51 -7.86 -4.58
CA ARG A 209 -37.12 -8.35 -3.25
C ARG A 209 -35.64 -8.11 -2.97
N ALA A 210 -34.76 -8.43 -3.92
CA ALA A 210 -33.33 -8.18 -3.81
C ALA A 210 -33.01 -6.69 -3.59
N ARG A 211 -33.68 -5.79 -4.32
CA ARG A 211 -33.56 -4.32 -4.09
C ARG A 211 -34.02 -3.94 -2.68
N SER A 212 -35.13 -4.50 -2.20
CA SER A 212 -35.60 -4.27 -0.83
C SER A 212 -34.61 -4.76 0.23
N TYR A 213 -33.89 -5.85 -0.03
CA TYR A 213 -32.92 -6.43 0.92
C TYR A 213 -31.67 -5.57 1.06
N VAL A 214 -31.25 -4.88 0.00
CA VAL A 214 -30.19 -3.85 0.10
C VAL A 214 -30.60 -2.77 1.10
N VAL A 215 -31.83 -2.26 1.00
CA VAL A 215 -32.34 -1.21 1.88
C VAL A 215 -32.40 -1.70 3.33
N LYS A 216 -32.89 -2.92 3.56
CA LYS A 216 -32.95 -3.51 4.92
C LYS A 216 -31.56 -3.73 5.52
N LEU A 217 -30.61 -4.23 4.73
CA LEU A 217 -29.21 -4.42 5.15
C LEU A 217 -28.55 -3.08 5.51
N GLN A 218 -28.72 -2.06 4.66
CA GLN A 218 -28.20 -0.71 4.91
C GLN A 218 -28.89 -0.01 6.08
N GLY A 219 -30.18 -0.28 6.28
CA GLY A 219 -30.97 0.17 7.43
C GLY A 219 -30.58 -0.48 8.75
N GLY A 220 -29.71 -1.50 8.71
CA GLY A 220 -29.18 -2.15 9.91
C GLY A 220 -30.07 -3.23 10.51
N ASP A 221 -31.00 -3.79 9.73
CA ASP A 221 -31.82 -4.92 10.14
C ASP A 221 -30.92 -6.15 10.47
N GLU A 222 -31.05 -6.67 11.70
CA GLU A 222 -30.14 -7.69 12.21
C GLU A 222 -30.28 -9.03 11.46
N TYR A 223 -31.46 -9.39 10.98
CA TYR A 223 -31.64 -10.62 10.19
C TYR A 223 -30.82 -10.56 8.89
N PHE A 224 -30.88 -9.44 8.18
CA PHE A 224 -30.11 -9.26 6.95
C PHE A 224 -28.61 -9.13 7.22
N ARG A 225 -28.21 -8.55 8.36
CA ARG A 225 -26.81 -8.53 8.80
C ARG A 225 -26.28 -9.92 9.10
N GLU A 226 -27.04 -10.78 9.76
CA GLU A 226 -26.64 -12.17 10.00
C GLU A 226 -26.46 -12.95 8.69
N MET A 227 -27.39 -12.78 7.74
CA MET A 227 -27.28 -13.40 6.42
C MET A 227 -26.08 -12.88 5.63
N TRP A 228 -25.80 -11.58 5.72
CA TRP A 228 -24.61 -10.96 5.16
C TRP A 228 -23.32 -11.52 5.78
N ARG A 229 -23.22 -11.59 7.12
CA ARG A 229 -22.05 -12.16 7.83
C ARG A 229 -21.80 -13.60 7.38
N LYS A 230 -22.84 -14.43 7.26
CA LYS A 230 -22.71 -15.81 6.74
C LYS A 230 -22.07 -15.85 5.35
N LEU A 231 -22.49 -14.98 4.42
CA LEU A 231 -21.92 -14.90 3.07
C LEU A 231 -20.43 -14.47 3.10
N VAL A 232 -20.12 -13.48 3.93
CA VAL A 232 -18.73 -13.02 4.15
C VAL A 232 -17.89 -14.14 4.71
N ASP A 233 -18.34 -14.80 5.78
CA ASP A 233 -17.61 -15.88 6.47
C ASP A 233 -17.32 -17.06 5.56
N ILE A 234 -18.31 -17.47 4.76
CA ILE A 234 -18.15 -18.55 3.76
C ILE A 234 -17.10 -18.16 2.73
N THR A 235 -17.18 -16.95 2.17
CA THR A 235 -16.22 -16.47 1.17
C THR A 235 -14.81 -16.39 1.75
N MET A 236 -14.67 -15.85 2.96
CA MET A 236 -13.37 -15.72 3.62
C MET A 236 -12.78 -17.06 4.04
N SER A 237 -13.60 -18.05 4.37
CA SER A 237 -13.16 -19.44 4.60
C SER A 237 -12.50 -20.02 3.36
N GLN A 238 -13.12 -19.85 2.19
CA GLN A 238 -12.59 -20.33 0.92
C GLN A 238 -11.31 -19.59 0.52
N ASN A 239 -11.29 -18.27 0.70
CA ASN A 239 -10.09 -17.45 0.48
C ASN A 239 -8.93 -17.89 1.38
N GLN A 240 -9.20 -18.23 2.65
CA GLN A 240 -8.18 -18.70 3.59
C GLN A 240 -7.53 -20.01 3.14
N LEU A 241 -8.29 -20.96 2.58
CA LEU A 241 -7.70 -22.17 2.00
C LEU A 241 -6.71 -21.83 0.89
N THR A 242 -7.01 -20.81 0.09
CA THR A 242 -6.12 -20.35 -0.98
C THR A 242 -4.89 -19.63 -0.40
N TYR A 243 -5.05 -18.76 0.59
CA TYR A 243 -3.92 -18.11 1.28
C TYR A 243 -2.97 -19.14 1.91
N ASN A 244 -3.51 -20.17 2.56
CA ASN A 244 -2.72 -21.25 3.15
C ASN A 244 -1.90 -22.01 2.09
N ARG A 245 -2.50 -22.32 0.94
CA ARG A 245 -1.80 -22.95 -0.19
C ARG A 245 -0.70 -22.07 -0.77
N LEU A 246 -0.88 -20.75 -0.76
CA LEU A 246 0.11 -19.77 -1.22
C LEU A 246 1.18 -19.46 -0.16
N ASN A 247 1.05 -19.98 1.06
CA ASN A 247 1.89 -19.60 2.20
C ASN A 247 1.87 -18.07 2.44
N VAL A 248 0.68 -17.47 2.35
CA VAL A 248 0.44 -16.05 2.64
C VAL A 248 0.12 -15.89 4.12
N THR A 249 0.56 -14.79 4.73
CA THR A 249 0.41 -14.54 6.18
C THR A 249 -0.94 -13.93 6.59
N LEU A 250 -1.85 -13.69 5.64
CA LEU A 250 -3.20 -13.22 5.93
C LEU A 250 -4.01 -14.25 6.71
N THR A 251 -4.72 -13.75 7.71
CA THR A 251 -5.68 -14.48 8.53
C THR A 251 -7.04 -13.77 8.52
N ARG A 252 -8.04 -14.37 9.18
CA ARG A 252 -9.37 -13.75 9.32
C ARG A 252 -9.36 -12.48 10.16
N ASP A 253 -8.45 -12.37 11.13
CA ASP A 253 -8.38 -11.20 12.02
C ASP A 253 -7.81 -9.96 11.30
N ASP A 254 -7.19 -10.15 10.14
CA ASP A 254 -6.67 -9.07 9.29
C ASP A 254 -7.75 -8.45 8.37
N VAL A 255 -8.98 -8.97 8.41
CA VAL A 255 -10.09 -8.48 7.56
C VAL A 255 -10.58 -7.13 8.05
N MET A 256 -10.44 -6.11 7.20
CA MET A 256 -10.88 -4.74 7.45
C MET A 256 -11.63 -4.21 6.21
N GLY A 257 -12.74 -4.89 5.89
CA GLY A 257 -13.56 -4.63 4.71
C GLY A 257 -14.20 -3.25 4.69
N GLU A 258 -14.75 -2.87 3.52
CA GLU A 258 -15.44 -1.59 3.32
C GLU A 258 -16.54 -1.34 4.36
N SER A 259 -17.22 -2.41 4.78
CA SER A 259 -18.31 -2.34 5.76
C SER A 259 -17.90 -1.76 7.12
N LEU A 260 -16.63 -1.91 7.51
CA LEU A 260 -16.07 -1.39 8.76
C LEU A 260 -16.23 0.13 8.86
N TYR A 261 -16.12 0.82 7.72
CA TYR A 261 -16.08 2.28 7.66
C TYR A 261 -17.46 2.90 7.47
N ASN A 262 -18.51 2.11 7.21
CA ASN A 262 -19.87 2.60 6.97
C ASN A 262 -20.40 3.56 8.05
N PRO A 263 -20.23 3.29 9.36
CA PRO A 263 -20.69 4.20 10.41
C PRO A 263 -19.95 5.55 10.40
N MET A 264 -18.77 5.62 9.79
CA MET A 264 -17.93 6.83 9.73
C MET A 264 -18.35 7.77 8.60
N LEU A 265 -18.95 7.25 7.52
CA LEU A 265 -19.17 8.01 6.28
C LEU A 265 -20.04 9.27 6.47
N PRO A 266 -21.17 9.23 7.22
CA PRO A 266 -21.96 10.45 7.47
C PRO A 266 -21.15 11.51 8.22
N GLY A 267 -20.33 11.10 9.18
CA GLY A 267 -19.46 12.00 9.94
C GLY A 267 -18.37 12.64 9.09
N ILE A 268 -17.75 11.87 8.18
CA ILE A 268 -16.77 12.39 7.22
C ILE A 268 -17.38 13.46 6.32
N VAL A 269 -18.55 13.19 5.73
CA VAL A 269 -19.21 14.15 4.84
C VAL A 269 -19.61 15.42 5.60
N ALA A 270 -20.17 15.28 6.80
CA ALA A 270 -20.52 16.41 7.65
C ALA A 270 -19.31 17.27 8.03
N ASP A 271 -18.18 16.64 8.39
CA ASP A 271 -16.95 17.36 8.73
C ASP A 271 -16.34 18.09 7.52
N LEU A 272 -16.32 17.45 6.34
CA LEU A 272 -15.86 18.09 5.11
C LEU A 272 -16.71 19.30 4.71
N LYS A 273 -18.04 19.24 4.94
CA LYS A 273 -18.96 20.38 4.77
C LYS A 273 -18.65 21.48 5.79
N ALA A 274 -18.46 21.13 7.06
CA ALA A 274 -18.14 22.08 8.13
C ALA A 274 -16.81 22.82 7.91
N LYS A 275 -15.82 22.14 7.30
CA LYS A 275 -14.53 22.73 6.88
C LYS A 275 -14.62 23.58 5.61
N GLY A 276 -15.79 23.65 4.97
CA GLY A 276 -15.97 24.37 3.70
C GLY A 276 -15.28 23.72 2.50
N LEU A 277 -14.86 22.45 2.63
CA LEU A 277 -14.20 21.71 1.54
C LEU A 277 -15.23 21.05 0.62
N ALA A 278 -16.33 20.53 1.19
CA ALA A 278 -17.40 19.88 0.45
C ALA A 278 -18.59 20.82 0.22
N VAL A 279 -19.06 20.88 -1.01
CA VAL A 279 -20.18 21.72 -1.45
C VAL A 279 -21.20 20.91 -2.26
N GLU A 280 -22.43 21.41 -2.36
CA GLU A 280 -23.43 20.83 -3.25
C GLU A 280 -23.18 21.26 -4.70
N SER A 281 -23.17 20.30 -5.62
CA SER A 281 -23.05 20.52 -7.07
C SER A 281 -23.95 19.51 -7.79
N GLU A 282 -24.89 20.01 -8.59
CA GLU A 282 -25.85 19.17 -9.33
C GLU A 282 -26.61 18.14 -8.46
N GLY A 283 -26.85 18.50 -7.20
CA GLY A 283 -27.53 17.67 -6.20
C GLY A 283 -26.66 16.59 -5.56
N ALA A 284 -25.37 16.51 -5.88
CA ALA A 284 -24.40 15.66 -5.20
C ALA A 284 -23.46 16.50 -4.32
N THR A 285 -22.91 15.90 -3.26
CA THR A 285 -21.86 16.54 -2.48
C THR A 285 -20.50 16.24 -3.09
N VAL A 286 -19.77 17.29 -3.45
CA VAL A 286 -18.47 17.23 -4.15
C VAL A 286 -17.39 18.02 -3.42
N VAL A 287 -16.14 17.61 -3.57
CA VAL A 287 -14.95 18.38 -3.19
C VAL A 287 -14.20 18.75 -4.46
N PHE A 288 -14.00 20.04 -4.71
CA PHE A 288 -13.23 20.52 -5.84
C PHE A 288 -11.73 20.48 -5.53
N LEU A 289 -10.96 19.86 -6.42
CA LEU A 289 -9.51 19.74 -6.30
C LEU A 289 -8.83 20.44 -7.47
N ASP A 290 -7.99 21.44 -7.18
CA ASP A 290 -7.26 22.19 -8.20
C ASP A 290 -6.15 21.37 -8.86
N GLU A 291 -5.65 20.38 -8.11
CA GLU A 291 -4.59 19.45 -8.49
C GLU A 291 -5.00 18.52 -9.64
N TYR A 292 -6.31 18.38 -9.90
CA TYR A 292 -6.88 17.54 -10.95
C TYR A 292 -7.82 18.36 -11.83
N LYS A 293 -7.82 18.08 -13.13
CA LYS A 293 -8.72 18.76 -14.09
C LYS A 293 -9.74 17.79 -14.68
N ASN A 294 -10.98 18.27 -14.86
CA ASN A 294 -11.99 17.56 -15.65
C ASN A 294 -11.69 17.67 -17.16
N LYS A 295 -12.59 17.14 -18.01
CA LYS A 295 -12.40 17.15 -19.47
C LYS A 295 -12.46 18.56 -20.05
N GLU A 296 -13.11 19.47 -19.33
CA GLU A 296 -13.33 20.87 -19.66
C GLU A 296 -12.16 21.76 -19.20
N GLY A 297 -11.17 21.21 -18.48
CA GLY A 297 -10.00 21.94 -17.98
C GLY A 297 -10.21 22.67 -16.64
N GLU A 298 -11.36 22.47 -16.01
CA GLU A 298 -11.76 23.05 -14.72
C GLU A 298 -11.34 22.15 -13.55
N PRO A 299 -11.28 22.66 -12.31
CA PRO A 299 -11.02 21.85 -11.12
C PRO A 299 -11.96 20.64 -11.04
N MET A 300 -11.40 19.46 -10.76
CA MET A 300 -12.19 18.25 -10.72
C MET A 300 -13.08 18.20 -9.47
N GLY A 301 -14.40 18.10 -9.67
CA GLY A 301 -15.37 17.83 -8.61
C GLY A 301 -15.39 16.35 -8.24
N VAL A 302 -14.73 15.98 -7.14
CA VAL A 302 -14.71 14.61 -6.63
C VAL A 302 -15.98 14.37 -5.79
N ILE A 303 -16.86 13.48 -6.27
CA ILE A 303 -18.11 13.15 -5.57
C ILE A 303 -17.80 12.30 -4.33
N ILE A 304 -18.27 12.76 -3.16
CA ILE A 304 -18.19 12.03 -1.88
C ILE A 304 -19.57 11.57 -1.39
N GLN A 305 -20.65 12.10 -1.93
CA GLN A 305 -22.01 11.62 -1.70
C GLN A 305 -22.88 11.90 -2.92
N LYS A 306 -23.60 10.88 -3.40
CA LYS A 306 -24.53 11.00 -4.53
C LYS A 306 -25.80 11.74 -4.14
N LYS A 307 -26.57 12.16 -5.15
CA LYS A 307 -27.88 12.80 -5.00
C LYS A 307 -28.95 11.97 -4.29
N ASP A 308 -28.83 10.65 -4.35
CA ASP A 308 -29.72 9.70 -3.65
C ASP A 308 -29.27 9.45 -2.20
N GLY A 309 -28.25 10.19 -1.72
CA GLY A 309 -27.64 10.04 -0.40
C GLY A 309 -26.61 8.91 -0.31
N GLY A 310 -26.45 8.11 -1.36
CA GLY A 310 -25.53 6.97 -1.38
C GLY A 310 -24.05 7.40 -1.38
N TYR A 311 -23.23 6.64 -0.67
CA TYR A 311 -21.78 6.83 -0.63
C TYR A 311 -21.08 6.05 -1.75
N LEU A 312 -19.85 6.47 -2.07
CA LEU A 312 -18.98 5.84 -3.06
C LEU A 312 -17.66 5.39 -2.44
N TYR A 313 -16.87 4.61 -3.20
CA TYR A 313 -15.52 4.18 -2.85
C TYR A 313 -14.63 5.32 -2.33
N THR A 314 -14.68 6.50 -2.94
CA THR A 314 -13.92 7.67 -2.47
C THR A 314 -14.19 8.01 -1.00
N THR A 315 -15.45 7.94 -0.58
CA THR A 315 -15.85 8.20 0.82
C THR A 315 -15.25 7.18 1.77
N THR A 316 -15.29 5.91 1.37
CA THR A 316 -14.68 4.80 2.10
C THR A 316 -13.17 4.97 2.18
N ASP A 317 -12.50 5.35 1.09
CA ASP A 317 -11.04 5.58 1.07
C ASP A 317 -10.62 6.72 2.01
N ILE A 318 -11.41 7.81 2.06
CA ILE A 318 -11.18 8.91 3.00
C ILE A 318 -11.33 8.43 4.44
N ALA A 319 -12.41 7.70 4.75
CA ALA A 319 -12.65 7.15 6.08
C ALA A 319 -11.59 6.13 6.48
N CYS A 320 -11.15 5.29 5.54
CA CYS A 320 -10.13 4.27 5.70
C CYS A 320 -8.77 4.88 6.07
N ALA A 321 -8.31 5.89 5.33
CA ALA A 321 -7.07 6.59 5.65
C ALA A 321 -7.12 7.26 7.03
N LYS A 322 -8.24 7.94 7.35
CA LYS A 322 -8.46 8.55 8.68
C LYS A 322 -8.41 7.51 9.80
N TYR A 323 -9.13 6.39 9.63
CA TYR A 323 -9.16 5.29 10.60
C TYR A 323 -7.76 4.71 10.85
N ARG A 324 -7.00 4.46 9.78
CA ARG A 324 -5.64 3.90 9.89
C ARG A 324 -4.69 4.81 10.67
N TYR A 325 -4.85 6.13 10.56
CA TYR A 325 -4.07 7.06 11.35
C TYR A 325 -4.60 7.20 12.79
N GLU A 326 -5.88 7.56 12.96
CA GLU A 326 -6.44 7.89 14.27
C GLU A 326 -6.61 6.67 15.19
N ASN A 327 -7.03 5.53 14.63
CA ASN A 327 -7.35 4.32 15.40
C ASN A 327 -6.21 3.31 15.42
N LEU A 328 -5.46 3.16 14.32
CA LEU A 328 -4.36 2.20 14.24
C LEU A 328 -3.00 2.83 14.53
N HIS A 329 -2.92 4.16 14.65
CA HIS A 329 -1.70 4.93 14.92
C HIS A 329 -0.59 4.63 13.90
N ALA A 330 -0.96 4.58 12.62
CA ALA A 330 -0.01 4.31 11.54
C ALA A 330 1.01 5.44 11.39
N ASP A 331 2.28 5.08 11.37
CA ASP A 331 3.39 5.96 10.97
C ASP A 331 3.55 5.99 9.44
N ARG A 332 3.05 4.95 8.76
CA ARG A 332 3.12 4.76 7.30
C ARG A 332 2.02 3.82 6.82
N VAL A 333 1.42 4.11 5.66
CA VAL A 333 0.39 3.26 5.05
C VAL A 333 0.79 2.89 3.62
N LEU A 334 0.85 1.60 3.33
CA LEU A 334 1.23 1.05 2.02
C LEU A 334 0.00 0.44 1.35
N TYR A 335 -0.30 0.85 0.13
CA TYR A 335 -1.41 0.36 -0.66
C TYR A 335 -0.89 -0.41 -1.88
N TYR A 336 -1.05 -1.73 -1.87
CA TYR A 336 -0.74 -2.61 -3.00
C TYR A 336 -1.96 -2.78 -3.88
N ILE A 337 -2.18 -1.82 -4.79
CA ILE A 337 -3.35 -1.73 -5.65
C ILE A 337 -2.92 -1.64 -7.13
N ASP A 338 -3.80 -2.06 -8.05
CA ASP A 338 -3.55 -1.95 -9.49
C ASP A 338 -3.36 -0.47 -9.90
N SER A 339 -2.39 -0.22 -10.77
CA SER A 339 -2.05 1.12 -11.30
C SER A 339 -3.25 1.91 -11.87
N ARG A 340 -4.29 1.23 -12.37
CA ARG A 340 -5.52 1.87 -12.88
C ARG A 340 -6.30 2.64 -11.82
N GLN A 341 -6.11 2.30 -10.53
CA GLN A 341 -6.76 2.99 -9.41
C GLN A 341 -5.98 4.20 -8.90
N HIS A 342 -4.81 4.51 -9.47
CA HIS A 342 -3.95 5.56 -8.97
C HIS A 342 -4.66 6.92 -8.84
N GLN A 343 -5.40 7.33 -9.88
CA GLN A 343 -6.09 8.62 -9.86
C GLN A 343 -7.16 8.69 -8.75
N HIS A 344 -7.92 7.61 -8.54
CA HIS A 344 -8.93 7.53 -7.48
C HIS A 344 -8.31 7.67 -6.09
N LEU A 345 -7.24 6.92 -5.80
CA LEU A 345 -6.54 6.99 -4.53
C LEU A 345 -5.97 8.39 -4.27
N MET A 346 -5.30 8.96 -5.28
CA MET A 346 -4.66 10.28 -5.12
C MET A 346 -5.70 11.40 -4.89
N GLN A 347 -6.87 11.32 -5.52
CA GLN A 347 -7.98 12.24 -5.26
C GLN A 347 -8.49 12.12 -3.82
N ALA A 348 -8.79 10.91 -3.37
CA ALA A 348 -9.21 10.68 -1.98
C ALA A 348 -8.16 11.16 -0.98
N TRP A 349 -6.88 10.87 -1.22
CA TRP A 349 -5.79 11.27 -0.33
C TRP A 349 -5.54 12.78 -0.35
N THR A 350 -5.75 13.46 -1.48
CA THR A 350 -5.70 14.93 -1.52
C THR A 350 -6.78 15.53 -0.62
N ILE A 351 -7.99 14.95 -0.62
CA ILE A 351 -9.06 15.35 0.32
C ILE A 351 -8.63 15.07 1.77
N VAL A 352 -8.05 13.90 2.04
CA VAL A 352 -7.51 13.53 3.36
C VAL A 352 -6.50 14.56 3.87
N ARG A 353 -5.57 15.03 3.01
CA ARG A 353 -4.60 16.08 3.36
C ARG A 353 -5.24 17.43 3.61
N LYS A 354 -6.10 17.90 2.69
CA LYS A 354 -6.82 19.19 2.84
C LYS A 354 -7.69 19.21 4.10
N ALA A 355 -8.28 18.08 4.47
CA ALA A 355 -9.08 17.93 5.68
C ALA A 355 -8.25 17.77 6.96
N GLY A 356 -6.93 17.58 6.87
CA GLY A 356 -6.05 17.35 8.02
C GLY A 356 -6.30 16.02 8.74
N TYR A 357 -6.88 15.02 8.04
CA TYR A 357 -7.16 13.72 8.64
C TYR A 357 -5.91 12.87 8.84
N VAL A 358 -4.90 13.02 7.97
CA VAL A 358 -3.60 12.37 8.10
C VAL A 358 -2.52 13.43 7.86
N PRO A 359 -1.56 13.63 8.77
CA PRO A 359 -0.51 14.64 8.63
C PRO A 359 0.51 14.24 7.56
N ASP A 360 1.14 15.22 6.91
CA ASP A 360 2.12 14.98 5.83
C ASP A 360 3.32 14.12 6.24
N SER A 361 3.63 14.08 7.55
CA SER A 361 4.66 13.21 8.11
C SER A 361 4.35 11.71 8.02
N VAL A 362 3.07 11.33 7.84
CA VAL A 362 2.62 9.95 7.65
C VAL A 362 2.36 9.71 6.17
N PRO A 363 3.26 9.02 5.44
CA PRO A 363 3.08 8.81 4.01
C PRO A 363 1.97 7.80 3.72
N LEU A 364 1.17 8.12 2.70
CA LEU A 364 0.19 7.24 2.06
C LEU A 364 0.77 6.87 0.70
N GLU A 365 1.19 5.62 0.52
CA GLU A 365 1.99 5.21 -0.62
C GLU A 365 1.24 4.23 -1.52
N HIS A 366 1.07 4.60 -2.78
CA HIS A 366 0.54 3.70 -3.80
C HIS A 366 1.66 2.85 -4.40
N HIS A 367 1.86 1.64 -3.83
CA HIS A 367 2.76 0.62 -4.34
C HIS A 367 2.09 -0.13 -5.50
N MET A 368 1.95 0.59 -6.61
CA MET A 368 1.16 0.14 -7.74
C MET A 368 1.80 -1.03 -8.50
N PHE A 369 0.95 -1.89 -9.07
CA PHE A 369 1.39 -2.93 -10.00
C PHE A 369 0.56 -2.93 -11.30
N GLY A 370 1.14 -3.47 -12.37
CA GLY A 370 0.47 -3.60 -13.66
C GLY A 370 -0.45 -4.82 -13.75
N THR A 371 -1.12 -4.98 -14.90
CA THR A 371 -1.96 -6.15 -15.19
C THR A 371 -1.12 -7.44 -15.34
N MET A 372 -1.78 -8.60 -15.33
CA MET A 372 -1.15 -9.89 -15.68
C MET A 372 -1.55 -10.27 -17.11
N PRO A 373 -0.74 -9.92 -18.12
CA PRO A 373 -1.07 -10.25 -19.50
C PRO A 373 -0.85 -11.74 -19.78
N GLY A 374 -1.66 -12.28 -20.69
CA GLY A 374 -1.40 -13.56 -21.35
C GLY A 374 -0.21 -13.49 -22.30
N LYS A 375 0.14 -14.62 -22.93
CA LYS A 375 1.19 -14.68 -23.97
C LYS A 375 0.88 -13.81 -25.18
N ASP A 376 -0.39 -13.51 -25.41
CA ASP A 376 -0.90 -12.62 -26.44
C ASP A 376 -0.78 -11.13 -26.08
N GLY A 377 -0.27 -10.80 -24.88
CA GLY A 377 -0.11 -9.44 -24.39
C GLY A 377 -1.41 -8.78 -23.93
N LYS A 378 -2.49 -9.56 -23.77
CA LYS A 378 -3.80 -9.07 -23.30
C LYS A 378 -4.06 -9.39 -21.85
#